data_AF-A0A1Y1I0N5-F1
#
_entry.id   AF-A0A1Y1I0N5-F1
#
_cell.length_a   1.000
_cell.length_b   1.000
_cell.length_c   1.000
_cell.angle_alpha   90.00
_cell.angle_beta   90.00
_cell.angle_gamma   90.00
#
_symmetry.space_group_name_H-M   'P 1'
#
loop_
_entity.id
_entity.type
_entity.pdbx_description
1 polymer ?
#
loop_
_entity_poly.entity_id
_entity_poly.type
_entity_poly.pdbx_seq_one_letter_code
_entity_poly.pdbx_strand_id
1 'polypeptide(L)'
;MASEDRGITFDEMYRIRVFDPDKQRQTKELQEACESFTSKISELDKVVRGLLEQIGAQAQKIENEKLRAMGQRLKATMEPDVRKRKLGEQAAVLAEKQQELDDIGREYESLLKVRHEQELMIAKITDAGS
;
A
#
# COMPACT_ATOMS: atom_id res chain seq x y z
N MET A 1 -78.57 -21.98 2.72
CA MET A 1 -78.37 -23.39 2.33
C MET A 1 -77.48 -23.36 1.10
N ALA A 2 -76.18 -23.57 1.30
CA ALA A 2 -75.19 -23.58 0.23
C ALA A 2 -75.41 -24.85 -0.58
N SER A 3 -75.91 -24.70 -1.80
CA SER A 3 -75.89 -25.78 -2.78
C SER A 3 -74.43 -26.12 -3.04
N GLU A 4 -74.01 -27.32 -2.64
CA GLU A 4 -72.74 -27.93 -3.01
C GLU A 4 -72.67 -28.00 -4.53
N ASP A 5 -72.02 -27.01 -5.13
CA ASP A 5 -71.72 -26.98 -6.54
C ASP A 5 -70.67 -28.05 -6.81
N ARG A 6 -71.11 -29.18 -7.37
CA ARG A 6 -70.30 -30.38 -7.58
C ARG A 6 -69.29 -30.13 -8.68
N GLY A 7 -68.18 -29.47 -8.35
CA GLY A 7 -66.82 -29.60 -8.90
C GLY A 7 -66.61 -29.86 -10.40
N ILE A 8 -67.58 -29.58 -11.26
CA ILE A 8 -67.60 -29.91 -12.68
C ILE A 8 -68.15 -28.68 -13.40
N THR A 9 -67.26 -28.03 -14.13
CA THR A 9 -67.51 -26.88 -15.01
C THR A 9 -67.41 -27.33 -16.47
N PHE A 10 -68.06 -26.62 -17.37
CA PHE A 10 -67.97 -26.87 -18.81
C PHE A 10 -67.19 -25.71 -19.45
N ASP A 11 -66.22 -26.03 -20.30
CA ASP A 11 -65.51 -25.00 -21.07
C ASP A 11 -66.30 -24.57 -22.31
N GLU A 12 -65.81 -23.55 -23.04
CA GLU A 12 -66.42 -23.00 -24.26
C GLU A 12 -66.59 -24.03 -25.39
N MET A 13 -65.96 -25.20 -25.27
CA MET A 13 -66.06 -26.33 -26.20
C MET A 13 -66.91 -27.48 -25.62
N TYR A 14 -67.70 -27.22 -24.58
CA TYR A 14 -68.54 -28.19 -23.85
C TYR A 14 -67.77 -29.36 -23.23
N ARG A 15 -66.45 -29.22 -22.99
CA ARG A 15 -65.68 -30.26 -22.32
C ARG A 15 -65.84 -30.15 -20.82
N ILE A 16 -66.02 -31.31 -20.18
CA ILE A 16 -66.09 -31.47 -18.73
C ILE A 16 -64.74 -31.10 -18.12
N ARG A 17 -64.73 -30.15 -17.18
CA ARG A 17 -63.55 -29.71 -16.42
C ARG A 17 -63.83 -29.71 -14.94
N VAL A 18 -62.85 -30.12 -14.13
CA VAL A 18 -63.00 -30.18 -12.67
C VAL A 18 -62.74 -28.79 -12.02
N PHE A 19 -62.11 -27.89 -12.76
CA PHE A 19 -61.78 -26.53 -12.33
C PHE A 19 -62.33 -25.49 -13.28
N ASP A 20 -62.81 -24.39 -12.71
CA ASP A 20 -63.20 -23.18 -13.44
C ASP A 20 -62.05 -22.70 -14.35
N PRO A 21 -62.25 -22.66 -15.68
CA PRO A 21 -61.19 -22.38 -16.64
C PRO A 21 -60.60 -20.96 -16.51
N ASP A 22 -61.38 -19.97 -16.08
CA ASP A 22 -60.87 -18.61 -15.87
C ASP A 22 -59.97 -18.54 -14.63
N LYS A 23 -60.37 -19.21 -13.53
CA LYS A 23 -59.53 -19.31 -12.33
C LYS A 23 -58.25 -20.09 -12.63
N GLN A 24 -58.31 -21.13 -13.46
CA GLN A 24 -57.13 -21.88 -13.89
C GLN A 24 -56.18 -21.00 -14.73
N ARG A 25 -56.71 -20.18 -15.64
CA ARG A 25 -55.91 -19.26 -16.48
C ARG A 25 -55.23 -18.19 -15.62
N GLN A 26 -55.98 -17.50 -14.76
CA GLN A 26 -55.44 -16.49 -13.86
C GLN A 26 -54.39 -17.06 -12.90
N THR A 27 -54.60 -18.28 -12.40
CA THR A 27 -53.60 -18.95 -11.53
C THR A 27 -52.30 -19.23 -12.28
N LYS A 28 -52.37 -19.64 -13.56
CA LYS A 28 -51.19 -19.84 -14.42
C LYS A 28 -50.46 -18.54 -14.73
N GLU A 29 -51.19 -17.48 -15.09
CA GLU A 29 -50.62 -16.16 -15.35
C GLU A 29 -49.91 -15.63 -14.09
N LEU A 30 -50.51 -15.81 -12.90
CA LEU A 30 -49.89 -15.45 -11.63
C LEU A 30 -48.64 -16.28 -11.34
N GLN A 31 -48.66 -17.59 -11.63
CA GLN A 31 -47.50 -18.45 -11.47
C GLN A 31 -46.33 -17.98 -12.36
N GLU A 32 -46.58 -17.73 -13.64
CA GLU A 32 -45.56 -17.25 -14.58
C GLU A 32 -45.00 -15.88 -14.17
N ALA A 33 -45.87 -14.98 -13.69
CA ALA A 33 -45.45 -13.68 -13.17
C ALA A 33 -44.56 -13.81 -11.92
N CYS A 34 -44.91 -14.72 -11.00
CA CYS A 34 -44.12 -15.01 -9.81
C CYS A 34 -42.75 -15.61 -10.19
N GLU A 35 -42.70 -16.57 -11.11
CA GLU A 35 -41.45 -17.18 -11.59
C GLU A 35 -40.54 -16.12 -12.25
N SER A 36 -41.10 -15.24 -13.09
CA SER A 36 -40.38 -14.12 -13.71
C SER A 36 -39.85 -13.14 -12.67
N PHE A 37 -40.65 -12.81 -11.65
CA PHE A 37 -40.23 -11.94 -10.55
C PHE A 37 -39.06 -12.55 -9.77
N THR A 38 -39.16 -13.82 -9.38
CA THR A 38 -38.08 -14.53 -8.68
C THR A 38 -36.80 -14.57 -9.51
N SER A 39 -36.91 -14.81 -10.83
CA SER A 39 -35.75 -14.78 -11.73
C SER A 39 -35.08 -13.40 -11.75
N LYS A 40 -35.84 -12.32 -11.88
CA LYS A 40 -35.32 -10.95 -11.89
C LYS A 40 -34.66 -10.58 -10.56
N ILE A 41 -35.22 -11.00 -9.44
CA ILE A 41 -34.61 -10.79 -8.11
C ILE A 41 -33.28 -11.55 -8.00
N SER A 42 -33.20 -12.78 -8.51
CA SER A 42 -31.95 -13.54 -8.53
C SER A 42 -30.88 -12.87 -9.39
N GLU A 43 -31.26 -12.31 -10.54
CA GLU A 43 -30.34 -11.57 -11.40
C GLU A 43 -29.85 -10.27 -10.74
N LEU A 44 -30.75 -9.53 -10.09
CA LEU A 44 -30.40 -8.33 -9.34
C LEU A 44 -29.42 -8.65 -8.20
N ASP A 45 -29.65 -9.72 -7.43
CA ASP A 45 -28.75 -10.15 -6.36
C ASP A 45 -27.34 -10.46 -6.90
N LYS A 46 -27.23 -11.12 -8.06
CA LYS A 46 -25.94 -11.37 -8.72
C LYS A 46 -25.23 -10.07 -9.11
N VAL A 47 -25.96 -9.11 -9.70
CA VAL A 47 -25.39 -7.81 -10.08
C VAL A 47 -24.89 -7.04 -8.86
N VAL A 48 -25.69 -7.00 -7.79
CA VAL A 48 -25.33 -6.31 -6.55
C VAL A 48 -24.11 -6.95 -5.90
N ARG A 49 -24.02 -8.28 -5.86
CA ARG A 49 -22.83 -8.99 -5.35
C ARG A 49 -21.58 -8.66 -6.17
N GLY A 50 -21.68 -8.70 -7.49
CA GLY A 50 -20.57 -8.33 -8.37
C GLY A 50 -20.11 -6.88 -8.17
N LEU A 51 -21.05 -5.96 -7.98
CA LEU A 51 -20.74 -4.56 -7.68
C LEU A 51 -20.04 -4.41 -6.31
N LEU A 52 -20.52 -5.11 -5.28
CA LEU A 52 -19.90 -5.07 -3.94
C LEU A 52 -18.47 -5.62 -3.96
N GLU A 53 -18.22 -6.70 -4.71
CA GLU A 53 -16.87 -7.24 -4.91
C GLU A 53 -15.94 -6.23 -5.58
N GLN A 54 -16.42 -5.57 -6.64
CA GLN A 54 -15.65 -4.54 -7.34
C GLN A 54 -15.35 -3.33 -6.45
N ILE A 55 -16.34 -2.87 -5.67
CA ILE A 55 -16.15 -1.78 -4.70
C ILE A 55 -15.11 -2.18 -3.65
N GLY A 56 -15.19 -3.40 -3.10
CA GLY A 56 -14.22 -3.92 -2.14
C GLY A 56 -12.80 -3.95 -2.70
N ALA A 57 -12.63 -4.48 -3.93
CA ALA A 57 -11.34 -4.50 -4.61
C ALA A 57 -10.78 -3.09 -4.86
N GLN A 58 -11.64 -2.14 -5.24
CA GLN A 58 -11.23 -0.77 -5.49
C GLN A 58 -10.85 -0.04 -4.20
N ALA A 59 -11.60 -0.26 -3.11
CA ALA A 59 -11.28 0.30 -1.79
C ALA A 59 -9.89 -0.16 -1.32
N GLN A 60 -9.56 -1.45 -1.50
CA GLN A 60 -8.23 -1.98 -1.14
C GLN A 60 -7.10 -1.32 -1.96
N LYS A 61 -7.32 -1.09 -3.27
CA LYS A 61 -6.33 -0.39 -4.11
C LYS A 61 -6.12 1.05 -3.65
N ILE A 62 -7.19 1.76 -3.31
CA ILE A 62 -7.12 3.14 -2.81
C ILE A 62 -6.32 3.20 -1.50
N GLU A 63 -6.58 2.30 -0.57
CA GLU A 63 -5.87 2.31 0.72
C GLU A 63 -4.37 1.98 0.54
N ASN A 64 -4.04 1.04 -0.35
CA ASN A 64 -2.64 0.73 -0.67
C ASN A 64 -1.90 1.93 -1.27
N GLU A 65 -2.50 2.64 -2.23
CA GLU A 65 -1.89 3.83 -2.83
C GLU A 65 -1.79 4.99 -1.84
N LYS A 66 -2.78 5.16 -0.96
CA LYS A 66 -2.73 6.14 0.12
C LYS A 66 -1.57 5.87 1.07
N LEU A 67 -1.36 4.62 1.48
CA LEU A 67 -0.21 4.22 2.30
C LEU A 67 1.11 4.51 1.59
N ARG A 68 1.21 4.20 0.30
CA ARG A 68 2.40 4.48 -0.52
C ARG A 68 2.69 5.98 -0.59
N ALA A 69 1.68 6.80 -0.86
CA ALA A 69 1.81 8.25 -0.92
C ALA A 69 2.23 8.85 0.43
N MET A 70 1.63 8.39 1.54
CA MET A 70 2.05 8.80 2.89
C MET A 70 3.51 8.43 3.17
N GLY A 71 3.93 7.22 2.79
CA GLY A 71 5.31 6.77 2.95
C GLY A 71 6.31 7.62 2.15
N GLN A 72 5.97 7.97 0.90
CA GLN A 72 6.79 8.87 0.09
C GLN A 72 6.85 10.29 0.70
N ARG A 73 5.72 10.81 1.18
CA ARG A 73 5.66 12.12 1.83
C ARG A 73 6.52 12.15 3.09
N LEU A 74 6.42 11.12 3.94
CA LEU A 74 7.25 11.00 5.14
C LEU A 74 8.74 11.00 4.80
N LYS A 75 9.16 10.22 3.79
CA LYS A 75 10.55 10.20 3.34
C LYS A 75 11.02 11.60 2.90
N ALA A 76 10.23 12.29 2.09
CA ALA A 76 10.57 13.64 1.63
C ALA A 76 10.65 14.67 2.78
N THR A 77 9.74 14.58 3.76
CA THR A 77 9.78 15.44 4.96
C THR A 77 11.00 15.16 5.83
N MET A 78 11.44 13.90 5.94
CA MET A 78 12.57 13.51 6.80
C MET A 78 13.94 13.67 6.14
N GLU A 79 14.00 13.65 4.81
CA GLU A 79 15.25 13.82 4.05
C GLU A 79 16.09 15.05 4.48
N PRO A 80 15.54 16.27 4.64
CA PRO A 80 16.35 17.43 5.03
C PRO A 80 16.99 17.27 6.42
N ASP A 81 16.27 16.70 7.39
CA ASP A 81 16.79 16.47 8.75
C ASP A 81 17.87 15.40 8.74
N VAL A 82 17.65 14.30 8.01
CA VAL A 82 18.65 13.23 7.84
C VAL A 82 19.90 13.78 7.15
N ARG A 83 19.73 14.59 6.11
CA ARG A 83 20.84 15.24 5.39
C ARG A 83 21.63 16.17 6.31
N LYS A 84 20.93 17.00 7.10
CA LYS A 84 21.55 17.92 8.05
C LYS A 84 22.37 17.17 9.11
N ARG A 85 21.82 16.09 9.69
CA ARG A 85 22.54 15.25 10.65
C ARG A 85 23.80 14.65 10.04
N LYS A 86 23.69 14.07 8.84
CA LYS A 86 24.81 13.46 8.13
C LYS A 86 25.92 14.47 7.82
N LEU A 87 25.56 15.68 7.39
CA LEU A 87 26.53 16.76 7.18
C LEU A 87 27.23 17.17 8.49
N GLY A 88 26.48 17.26 9.60
CA GLY A 88 27.06 17.56 10.91
C GLY A 88 28.04 16.49 11.39
N GLU A 89 27.67 15.22 11.26
CA GLU A 89 28.54 14.08 11.58
C GLU A 89 29.83 14.10 10.72
N GLN A 90 29.70 14.32 9.41
CA GLN A 90 30.85 14.42 8.52
C GLN A 90 31.75 15.61 8.86
N ALA A 91 31.17 16.76 9.19
CA ALA A 91 31.94 17.94 9.59
C ALA A 91 32.71 17.71 10.90
N ALA A 92 32.13 16.98 11.87
CA ALA A 92 32.83 16.63 13.10
C ALA A 92 34.03 15.71 12.83
N VAL A 93 33.86 14.69 11.99
CA VAL A 93 34.96 13.79 11.60
C VAL A 93 36.06 14.54 10.84
N LEU A 94 35.69 15.45 9.94
CA LEU A 94 36.67 16.29 9.23
C LEU A 94 37.46 17.17 10.19
N ALA A 95 36.80 17.78 11.18
CA ALA A 95 37.47 18.60 12.18
C ALA A 95 38.46 17.79 13.03
N GLU A 96 38.06 16.59 13.47
CA GLU A 96 38.94 15.67 14.21
C GLU A 96 40.17 15.29 13.39
N LYS A 97 39.99 14.94 12.11
CA LYS A 97 41.11 14.55 11.23
C LYS A 97 42.02 15.72 10.88
N GLN A 98 41.47 16.92 10.72
CA GLN A 98 42.28 18.11 10.51
C GLN A 98 43.15 18.40 11.73
N GLN A 99 42.60 18.28 12.94
CA GLN A 99 43.36 18.47 14.17
C GLN A 99 44.49 17.43 14.29
N GLU A 100 44.20 16.16 14.04
CA GLU A 100 45.20 15.09 14.06
C GLU A 100 46.35 15.37 13.06
N LEU A 101 46.01 15.86 11.87
CA LEU A 101 47.00 16.25 10.86
C LEU A 101 47.86 17.43 11.33
N ASP A 102 47.24 18.47 11.90
CA ASP A 102 47.95 19.63 12.42
C ASP A 102 48.92 19.25 13.55
N ASP A 103 48.51 18.34 14.44
CA ASP A 103 49.34 17.85 15.54
C ASP A 103 50.54 17.04 15.02
N ILE A 104 50.32 16.12 14.07
CA ILE A 104 51.41 15.37 13.41
C ILE A 104 52.34 16.31 12.66
N GLY A 105 51.81 17.35 12.00
CA GLY A 105 52.60 18.35 11.30
C GLY A 105 53.56 19.10 12.23
N ARG A 106 53.07 19.51 13.40
CA ARG A 106 53.91 20.15 14.43
C ARG A 106 54.99 19.21 14.97
N GLU A 107 54.65 17.95 15.22
CA GLU A 107 55.62 16.95 15.67
C GLU A 107 56.72 16.71 14.63
N TYR A 108 56.33 16.59 13.36
CA TYR A 108 57.26 16.44 12.25
C TYR A 108 58.23 17.63 12.14
N GLU A 109 57.73 18.87 12.22
CA GLU A 109 58.57 20.07 12.21
C GLU A 109 59.54 20.11 13.40
N SER A 110 59.10 19.69 14.59
CA SER A 110 59.95 19.59 15.78
C SER A 110 61.08 18.58 15.58
N LEU A 111 60.76 17.39 15.09
CA LEU A 111 61.74 16.34 14.81
C LEU A 111 62.74 16.75 13.73
N LEU A 112 62.32 17.49 12.70
CA LEU A 112 63.22 18.04 11.70
C LEU A 112 64.26 18.99 12.30
N LYS A 113 63.86 19.86 13.24
CA LYS A 113 64.79 20.76 13.94
C LYS A 113 65.80 19.97 14.77
N VAL A 114 65.33 19.01 15.56
CA VAL A 114 66.21 18.16 16.38
C VAL A 114 67.18 17.37 15.51
N ARG A 115 66.71 16.79 14.40
CA ARG A 115 67.57 16.10 13.44
C ARG A 115 68.64 17.03 12.89
N HIS A 116 68.27 18.25 12.49
CA HIS A 116 69.23 19.22 11.95
C HIS A 116 70.29 19.61 13.00
N GLU A 117 69.90 19.84 14.24
CA GLU A 117 70.82 20.10 15.35
C GLU A 117 71.79 18.93 15.58
N GLN A 118 71.30 17.70 15.52
CA GLN A 118 72.13 16.49 15.62
C GLN A 118 73.11 16.36 14.45
N GLU A 119 72.69 16.64 13.22
CA GLU A 119 73.58 16.63 12.04
C GLU A 119 74.71 17.65 12.17
N LEU A 120 74.40 18.86 12.64
CA LEU A 120 75.41 19.88 12.92
C LEU A 120 76.37 19.46 14.04
N MET A 121 75.87 18.81 15.08
CA MET A 121 76.69 18.30 16.18
C MET A 121 77.64 17.19 15.70
N ILE A 122 77.14 16.25 14.89
CA ILE A 122 77.94 15.18 14.28
C ILE A 122 79.04 15.79 13.42
N ALA A 123 78.71 16.73 12.52
CA ALA A 123 79.69 17.40 11.67
C ALA A 123 80.82 18.07 12.48
N LYS A 124 80.47 18.78 13.56
CA LYS A 124 81.46 19.39 14.46
C LYS A 124 82.38 18.37 15.12
N ILE A 125 81.85 17.23 15.58
CA ILE A 125 82.66 16.18 16.22
C ILE A 125 83.56 15.49 15.19
N THR A 126 83.07 15.26 13.97
CA THR A 126 83.87 14.69 12.87
C THR A 126 85.02 15.63 12.46
N ASP A 127 84.76 16.93 12.34
CA ASP A 127 85.79 17.93 12.03
C ASP A 127 86.81 18.11 13.17
N ALA A 128 86.39 17.99 14.44
CA ALA A 128 87.28 18.10 15.60
C ALA A 128 88.10 16.83 15.88
N GLY A 129 87.71 15.69 15.32
CA GLY A 129 88.39 14.40 15.46
C GLY A 129 89.33 14.05 14.30
N SER A 130 89.44 14.91 13.28
CA SER A 130 90.34 14.80 12.12
C SER A 130 91.53 15.76 12.27
#